data_AF-A0A059AGS2-F1
#
_entry.id   AF-A0A059AGS2-F1
#
_cell.length_a   1.000
_cell.length_b   1.000
_cell.length_c   1.000
_cell.angle_alpha   90.00
_cell.angle_beta   90.00
_cell.angle_gamma   90.00
#
_symmetry.space_group_name_H-M   'P 1'
#
loop_
_entity.id
_entity.type
_entity.pdbx_description
1 polymer ?
#
loop_
_entity_poly.entity_id
_entity_poly.type
_entity_poly.pdbx_seq_one_letter_code
_entity_poly.pdbx_strand_id
1 'polypeptide(L)'
;MEEFIVETLLSGDGGAQIQGTIELSKLGSKQRHKLADRGVIPPLISMLHSQDYGAMEASLFALLALAFGSERNKIQIVKGGAIPAMLNLLRSRSLVELTATAMLVLSSCAANKLPIASSGAIETLIAIISG
;
A
#
# COMPACT_ATOMS: atom_id res chain seq x y z
N MET A 1 -1.42 21.92 2.16
CA MET A 1 -1.06 20.76 1.31
C MET A 1 -1.22 19.45 2.07
N GLU A 2 -0.55 19.24 3.21
CA GLU A 2 -0.74 18.02 4.02
C GLU A 2 -2.19 17.85 4.54
N GLU A 3 -2.84 18.94 4.97
CA GLU A 3 -4.24 18.89 5.44
C GLU A 3 -5.20 18.43 4.35
N PHE A 4 -5.07 19.02 3.16
CA PHE A 4 -5.85 18.64 1.99
C PHE A 4 -5.70 17.16 1.65
N ILE A 5 -4.49 16.59 1.73
CA ILE A 5 -4.26 15.16 1.47
C ILE A 5 -4.99 14.29 2.50
N VAL A 6 -4.98 14.69 3.77
CA VAL A 6 -5.66 13.95 4.83
C VAL A 6 -7.17 14.03 4.67
N GLU A 7 -7.71 15.22 4.42
CA GLU A 7 -9.15 15.43 4.17
C GLU A 7 -9.63 14.63 2.96
N THR A 8 -8.92 14.69 1.84
CA THR A 8 -9.31 13.98 0.61
C THR A 8 -9.26 12.47 0.79
N LEU A 9 -8.22 11.93 1.44
CA LEU A 9 -8.12 10.48 1.72
C LEU A 9 -9.18 9.98 2.70
N LEU A 10 -9.57 10.81 3.69
CA LEU A 10 -10.57 10.46 4.69
C LEU A 10 -12.01 10.77 4.25
N SER A 11 -12.22 11.45 3.13
CA SER A 11 -13.55 11.84 2.66
C SER A 11 -14.43 10.65 2.24
N GLY A 12 -13.81 9.52 1.86
CA GLY A 12 -14.52 8.36 1.32
C GLY A 12 -15.00 8.51 -0.13
N ASP A 13 -14.80 9.68 -0.75
CA ASP A 13 -15.07 9.89 -2.17
C ASP A 13 -13.93 9.32 -3.03
N GLY A 14 -14.25 8.40 -3.93
CA GLY A 14 -13.22 7.70 -4.72
C GLY A 14 -12.36 8.64 -5.57
N GLY A 15 -12.98 9.66 -6.18
CA GLY A 15 -12.26 10.64 -6.99
C GLY A 15 -11.30 11.49 -6.15
N ALA A 16 -11.78 12.02 -5.02
CA ALA A 16 -10.97 12.77 -4.07
C ALA A 16 -9.84 11.91 -3.48
N GLN A 17 -10.11 10.65 -3.14
CA GLN A 17 -9.11 9.72 -2.63
C GLN A 17 -7.99 9.47 -3.63
N ILE A 18 -8.29 9.27 -4.92
CA ILE A 18 -7.28 9.14 -5.97
C ILE A 18 -6.39 10.39 -6.01
N GLN A 19 -7.00 11.58 -6.00
CA GLN A 19 -6.24 12.83 -6.03
C GLN A 19 -5.33 12.98 -4.81
N GLY A 20 -5.85 12.72 -3.60
CA GLY A 20 -5.08 12.75 -2.36
C GLY A 20 -3.92 11.75 -2.35
N THR A 21 -4.13 10.57 -2.92
CA THR A 21 -3.14 9.49 -3.07
C THR A 21 -1.98 9.89 -4.01
N ILE A 22 -2.32 10.51 -5.13
CA ILE A 22 -1.35 11.02 -6.10
C ILE A 22 -0.50 12.13 -5.47
N GLU A 23 -1.12 13.08 -4.78
CA GLU A 23 -0.40 14.17 -4.13
C GLU A 23 0.49 13.67 -2.99
N LEU A 24 0.04 12.68 -2.21
CA LEU A 24 0.86 12.03 -1.18
C LEU A 24 2.15 11.45 -1.75
N SER A 25 2.06 10.78 -2.90
CA SER A 25 3.20 10.09 -3.54
C SER A 25 4.30 11.05 -3.98
N LYS A 26 3.97 12.32 -4.23
CA LYS A 26 4.91 13.39 -4.62
C LYS A 26 5.66 14.01 -3.44
N LEU A 27 5.21 13.78 -2.21
CA LEU A 27 5.78 14.41 -1.03
C LEU A 27 7.15 13.85 -0.67
N GLY A 28 7.97 14.66 0.02
CA GLY A 28 9.25 14.21 0.57
C GLY A 28 9.09 13.23 1.74
N SER A 29 10.14 12.45 2.01
CA SER A 29 10.13 11.40 3.05
C SER A 29 9.61 11.92 4.40
N LYS A 30 10.10 13.07 4.91
CA LYS A 30 9.67 13.64 6.20
C LYS A 30 8.17 13.92 6.28
N GLN A 31 7.56 14.37 5.18
CA GLN A 31 6.13 14.68 5.13
C GLN A 31 5.30 13.40 5.08
N ARG A 32 5.74 12.41 4.28
CA ARG A 32 5.12 11.08 4.21
C ARG A 32 5.07 10.38 5.57
N HIS A 33 6.12 10.51 6.38
CA HIS A 33 6.13 9.99 7.76
C HIS A 33 5.07 10.65 8.64
N LYS A 34 4.93 11.98 8.59
CA LYS A 34 3.89 12.68 9.35
C LYS A 34 2.50 12.25 8.92
N LEU A 35 2.26 12.09 7.61
CA LEU A 35 0.98 11.64 7.10
C LEU A 35 0.61 10.23 7.55
N ALA A 36 1.58 9.30 7.60
CA ALA A 36 1.34 7.95 8.11
C ALA A 36 0.77 7.97 9.54
N ASP A 37 1.30 8.84 10.41
CA ASP A 37 0.81 9.02 11.78
C ASP A 37 -0.56 9.71 11.86
N ARG A 38 -1.04 10.30 10.77
CA ARG A 38 -2.37 10.94 10.67
C ARG A 38 -3.47 10.01 10.16
N GLY A 39 -3.21 8.71 10.09
CA GLY A 39 -4.24 7.72 9.77
C GLY A 39 -4.57 7.60 8.28
N VAL A 40 -3.66 7.98 7.39
CA VAL A 40 -3.87 7.82 5.93
C VAL A 40 -3.70 6.38 5.44
N ILE A 41 -3.06 5.50 6.22
CA ILE A 41 -2.79 4.11 5.81
C ILE A 41 -4.06 3.27 5.65
N PRO A 42 -5.03 3.25 6.61
CA PRO A 42 -6.23 2.43 6.45
C PRO A 42 -7.08 2.78 5.23
N PRO A 43 -7.34 4.06 4.88
CA PRO A 43 -8.01 4.42 3.63
C PRO A 43 -7.29 3.88 2.39
N LEU A 44 -5.95 4.00 2.33
CA LEU A 44 -5.17 3.46 1.22
C LEU A 44 -5.35 1.94 1.11
N ILE A 45 -5.26 1.20 2.22
CA ILE A 45 -5.50 -0.26 2.20
C ILE A 45 -6.93 -0.59 1.75
N SER A 46 -7.92 0.22 2.15
CA SER A 46 -9.30 0.05 1.70
C SER A 46 -9.43 0.23 0.17
N MET A 47 -8.72 1.19 -0.42
CA MET A 47 -8.73 1.43 -1.87
C MET A 47 -8.18 0.25 -2.69
N LEU A 48 -7.36 -0.63 -2.10
CA LEU A 48 -6.90 -1.86 -2.78
C LEU A 48 -8.04 -2.86 -3.07
N HIS A 49 -9.20 -2.68 -2.43
CA HIS A 49 -10.41 -3.47 -2.68
C HIS A 49 -11.39 -2.79 -3.63
N SER A 50 -11.02 -1.64 -4.21
CA SER A 50 -11.86 -0.91 -5.15
C SER A 50 -12.07 -1.70 -6.45
N GLN A 51 -13.18 -1.44 -7.13
CA GLN A 51 -13.40 -1.91 -8.51
C GLN A 51 -12.72 -1.01 -9.55
N ASP A 52 -12.27 0.18 -9.12
CA ASP A 52 -11.54 1.13 -9.96
C ASP A 52 -10.05 0.76 -10.01
N TYR A 53 -9.56 0.43 -11.20
CA TYR A 53 -8.14 0.09 -11.45
C TYR A 53 -7.20 1.23 -11.09
N GLY A 54 -7.55 2.47 -11.44
CA GLY A 54 -6.75 3.66 -11.12
C GLY A 54 -6.69 3.91 -9.61
N ALA A 55 -7.77 3.64 -8.88
CA ALA A 55 -7.76 3.70 -7.41
C ALA A 55 -6.83 2.66 -6.78
N MET A 56 -6.88 1.41 -7.26
CA MET A 56 -6.00 0.34 -6.80
C MET A 56 -4.52 0.66 -7.07
N GLU A 57 -4.21 1.10 -8.29
CA GLU A 57 -2.86 1.46 -8.72
C GLU A 57 -2.30 2.64 -7.93
N ALA A 58 -3.07 3.73 -7.83
CA ALA A 58 -2.67 4.90 -7.06
C ALA A 58 -2.39 4.51 -5.59
N SER A 59 -3.26 3.70 -4.99
CA SER A 59 -3.10 3.26 -3.61
C SER A 59 -1.81 2.46 -3.39
N LEU A 60 -1.50 1.52 -4.29
CA LEU A 60 -0.23 0.78 -4.21
C LEU A 60 0.98 1.71 -4.32
N PHE A 61 0.97 2.68 -5.23
CA PHE A 61 2.05 3.66 -5.33
C PHE A 61 2.21 4.50 -4.06
N ALA A 62 1.11 4.95 -3.44
CA ALA A 62 1.16 5.69 -2.19
C ALA A 62 1.68 4.84 -1.03
N LEU A 63 1.22 3.59 -0.89
CA LEU A 63 1.72 2.67 0.12
C LEU A 63 3.22 2.39 -0.06
N LEU A 64 3.67 2.23 -1.31
CA LEU A 64 5.09 2.09 -1.64
C LEU A 64 5.88 3.35 -1.25
N ALA A 65 5.37 4.54 -1.56
CA ALA A 65 6.00 5.80 -1.21
C ALA A 65 6.09 5.99 0.32
N LEU A 66 5.05 5.63 1.07
CA LEU A 66 5.05 5.64 2.54
C LEU A 66 6.09 4.66 3.11
N ALA A 67 6.20 3.46 2.54
CA ALA A 67 7.11 2.41 3.00
C ALA A 67 8.59 2.72 2.67
N PHE A 68 8.85 3.40 1.56
CA PHE A 68 10.22 3.62 1.08
C PHE A 68 11.04 4.46 2.05
N GLY A 69 12.12 3.87 2.59
CA GLY A 69 13.01 4.51 3.56
C GLY A 69 12.44 4.61 4.97
N SER A 70 11.35 3.90 5.30
CA SER A 70 10.70 3.98 6.61
C SER A 70 10.33 2.61 7.19
N GLU A 71 11.13 2.13 8.15
CA GLU A 71 10.80 0.89 8.88
C GLU A 71 9.49 1.02 9.67
N ARG A 72 9.25 2.18 10.30
CA ARG A 72 8.01 2.46 11.04
C ARG A 72 6.79 2.33 10.14
N ASN A 73 6.80 2.98 8.97
CA ASN A 73 5.65 2.94 8.06
C ASN A 73 5.46 1.54 7.47
N LYS A 74 6.54 0.82 7.12
CA LYS A 74 6.46 -0.58 6.68
C LYS A 74 5.72 -1.45 7.71
N ILE A 75 6.04 -1.29 8.99
CA ILE A 75 5.38 -2.03 10.08
C ILE A 75 3.91 -1.62 10.20
N GLN A 76 3.59 -0.33 10.15
CA GLN A 76 2.21 0.15 10.22
C GLN A 76 1.36 -0.36 9.05
N ILE A 77 1.89 -0.40 7.83
CA ILE A 77 1.20 -0.90 6.64
C ILE A 77 0.86 -2.39 6.79
N VAL A 78 1.83 -3.20 7.23
CA VAL A 78 1.60 -4.65 7.46
C VAL A 78 0.59 -4.87 8.59
N LYS A 79 0.73 -4.16 9.72
CA LYS A 79 -0.23 -4.23 10.84
C LYS A 79 -1.62 -3.74 10.46
N GLY A 80 -1.72 -2.83 9.50
CA GLY A 80 -2.98 -2.32 8.95
C GLY A 80 -3.72 -3.30 8.04
N GLY A 81 -3.16 -4.49 7.79
CA GLY A 81 -3.82 -5.53 7.00
C GLY A 81 -3.58 -5.42 5.49
N ALA A 82 -2.50 -4.79 5.05
CA ALA A 82 -2.18 -4.67 3.63
C ALA A 82 -1.88 -6.03 2.95
N ILE A 83 -1.35 -7.01 3.70
CA ILE A 83 -0.90 -8.29 3.13
C ILE A 83 -2.07 -9.07 2.48
N PRO A 84 -3.20 -9.36 3.15
CA PRO A 84 -4.33 -10.02 2.51
C PRO A 84 -4.83 -9.30 1.24
N ALA A 85 -4.88 -7.97 1.26
CA ALA A 85 -5.31 -7.17 0.11
C ALA A 85 -4.36 -7.36 -1.08
N MET A 86 -3.05 -7.28 -0.84
CA MET A 86 -2.02 -7.52 -1.87
C MET A 86 -2.08 -8.95 -2.41
N LEU A 87 -2.31 -9.97 -1.57
CA LEU A 87 -2.45 -11.34 -2.03
C LEU A 87 -3.68 -11.53 -2.94
N ASN A 88 -4.76 -10.82 -2.68
CA ASN A 88 -5.95 -10.86 -3.54
C ASN A 88 -5.66 -10.26 -4.92
N LEU A 89 -4.91 -9.16 -4.99
CA LEU A 89 -4.47 -8.55 -6.27
C LEU A 89 -3.58 -9.51 -7.07
N LEU A 90 -2.62 -10.15 -6.39
CA LEU A 90 -1.76 -11.16 -7.02
C LEU A 90 -2.56 -12.33 -7.59
N ARG A 91 -3.55 -12.86 -6.85
CA ARG A 91 -4.40 -13.97 -7.28
C ARG A 91 -5.33 -13.60 -8.43
N SER A 92 -5.83 -12.36 -8.47
CA SER A 92 -6.63 -11.86 -9.59
C SER A 92 -5.80 -11.45 -10.80
N ARG A 93 -4.47 -11.61 -10.74
CA ARG A 93 -3.50 -11.15 -11.75
C ARG A 93 -3.63 -9.65 -12.06
N SER A 94 -4.09 -8.86 -11.09
CA SER A 94 -4.18 -7.40 -11.19
C SER A 94 -2.93 -6.77 -10.57
N LEU A 95 -2.31 -5.81 -11.29
CA LEU A 95 -1.19 -5.02 -10.77
C LEU A 95 -0.04 -5.88 -10.21
N VAL A 96 0.25 -7.03 -10.84
CA VAL A 96 1.17 -8.05 -10.30
C VAL A 96 2.55 -7.49 -9.99
N GLU A 97 3.16 -6.78 -10.94
CA GLU A 97 4.51 -6.22 -10.78
C GLU A 97 4.57 -5.18 -9.67
N LEU A 98 3.58 -4.27 -9.62
CA LEU A 98 3.52 -3.22 -8.61
C LEU A 98 3.25 -3.81 -7.22
N THR A 99 2.37 -4.81 -7.13
CA THR A 99 2.07 -5.51 -5.88
C THR A 99 3.28 -6.28 -5.36
N ALA A 100 3.98 -7.00 -6.24
CA ALA A 100 5.23 -7.69 -5.89
C ALA A 100 6.32 -6.71 -5.41
N THR A 101 6.43 -5.54 -6.08
CA THR A 101 7.35 -4.46 -5.67
C THR A 101 7.01 -3.92 -4.29
N ALA A 102 5.72 -3.68 -4.00
CA ALA A 102 5.28 -3.25 -2.69
C ALA A 102 5.60 -4.29 -1.61
N MET A 103 5.32 -5.57 -1.85
CA MET A 103 5.65 -6.66 -0.92
C MET A 103 7.15 -6.79 -0.69
N LEU A 104 7.98 -6.64 -1.74
CA LEU A 104 9.44 -6.63 -1.63
C LEU A 104 9.89 -5.50 -0.68
N VAL A 105 9.42 -4.27 -0.89
CA VAL A 105 9.77 -3.14 -0.01
C VAL A 105 9.30 -3.37 1.42
N LEU A 106 8.10 -3.91 1.63
CA LEU A 106 7.60 -4.22 2.97
C LEU A 106 8.43 -5.32 3.67
N SER A 107 8.86 -6.35 2.93
CA SER A 107 9.66 -7.48 3.45
C SER A 107 11.12 -7.12 3.77
N SER A 108 11.61 -5.99 3.25
CA SER A 108 12.94 -5.49 3.63
C SER A 108 13.02 -5.09 5.11
N CYS A 109 11.87 -4.87 5.78
CA CYS A 109 11.78 -4.72 7.22
C CYS A 109 11.80 -6.08 7.92
N ALA A 110 12.75 -6.28 8.85
CA ALA A 110 12.88 -7.54 9.59
C ALA A 110 11.59 -7.93 10.33
N ALA A 111 10.88 -6.96 10.92
CA ALA A 111 9.62 -7.20 11.63
C ALA A 111 8.48 -7.69 10.73
N ASN A 112 8.57 -7.44 9.42
CA ASN A 112 7.54 -7.84 8.45
C ASN A 112 7.82 -9.18 7.77
N LYS A 113 9.06 -9.70 7.85
CA LYS A 113 9.44 -10.94 7.16
C LYS A 113 8.58 -12.12 7.56
N LEU A 114 8.43 -12.36 8.86
CA LEU A 114 7.64 -13.50 9.37
C LEU A 114 6.15 -13.34 9.03
N PRO A 115 5.48 -12.19 9.30
CA PRO A 115 4.10 -11.97 8.86
C PRO A 115 3.86 -12.21 7.37
N ILE A 116 4.77 -11.74 6.51
CA ILE A 116 4.66 -11.94 5.06
C ILE A 116 4.87 -13.41 4.69
N ALA A 117 5.91 -14.05 5.21
CA ALA A 117 6.18 -15.47 4.93
C ALA A 117 5.04 -16.39 5.37
N SER A 118 4.43 -16.12 6.54
CA SER A 118 3.33 -16.92 7.07
C SER A 118 1.96 -16.62 6.43
N SER A 119 1.88 -15.66 5.50
CA SER A 119 0.61 -15.24 4.89
C SER A 119 0.17 -16.05 3.66
N GLY A 120 1.02 -16.96 3.16
CA GLY A 120 0.82 -17.60 1.86
C GLY A 120 1.40 -16.81 0.68
N ALA A 121 2.19 -15.76 0.96
CA ALA A 121 2.79 -14.92 -0.07
C ALA A 121 3.80 -15.67 -0.94
N ILE A 122 4.58 -16.56 -0.33
CA ILE A 122 5.63 -17.31 -1.04
C ILE A 122 4.97 -18.24 -2.06
N GLU A 123 3.96 -18.99 -1.64
CA GLU A 123 3.18 -19.92 -2.47
C GLU A 123 2.46 -19.18 -3.59
N THR A 124 1.87 -18.02 -3.29
CA THR A 124 1.18 -17.18 -4.29
C THR A 124 2.17 -16.69 -5.35
N LEU A 125 3.36 -16.22 -4.95
CA LEU A 125 4.39 -15.76 -5.88
C LEU A 125 4.96 -16.91 -6.73
N ILE A 126 5.20 -18.08 -6.14
CA ILE A 126 5.62 -19.29 -6.87
C ILE A 126 4.58 -19.66 -7.93
N ALA A 127 3.29 -19.64 -7.59
CA ALA A 127 2.22 -19.96 -8.53
C ALA A 127 2.17 -18.98 -9.72
N ILE A 128 2.46 -17.69 -9.50
CA ILE A 128 2.48 -16.67 -10.56
C ILE A 128 3.63 -16.88 -11.53
N ILE A 129 4.83 -17.22 -11.05
CA ILE A 129 6.00 -17.39 -11.92
C ILE A 129 6.02 -18.76 -12.63
N SER A 130 5.25 -19.73 -12.13
CA SER A 130 5.24 -21.10 -12.66
C SER A 130 4.14 -21.34 -13.71
N GLY A 131 3.25 -20.38 -13.96
CA GLY A 131 2.11 -20.52 -14.87
C GLY A 131 1.94 -19.36 -15.81
#